data_AF-W9DVD8-F1
#
_entry.id   AF-W9DVD8-F1
#
_cell.length_a   1.000
_cell.length_b   1.000
_cell.length_c   1.000
_cell.angle_alpha   90.00
_cell.angle_beta   90.00
_cell.angle_gamma   90.00
#
_symmetry.space_group_name_H-M   'P 1'
#
loop_
_entity.id
_entity.type
_entity.pdbx_description
1 polymer ?
#
loop_
_entity_poly.entity_id
_entity_poly.type
_entity_poly.pdbx_seq_one_letter_code
_entity_poly.pdbx_strand_id
1 'polypeptide(L)' 'MNPKIYTSISILGAACAAAGQVGAANFAWSVSNPLLVAHNWRSGQKEQAAMFSIFAVLAVIGVLREVLF' A
#
# COMPACT_ATOMS: atom_id res chain seq x y z
N MET A 1 -19.08 -12.13 30.79
CA MET A 1 -18.53 -12.18 29.41
C MET A 1 -17.13 -12.78 29.46
N ASN A 2 -16.76 -13.64 28.50
CA ASN A 2 -15.52 -14.39 28.52
C ASN A 2 -14.35 -13.52 28.01
N PRO A 3 -13.25 -13.32 28.76
CA PRO A 3 -12.15 -12.42 28.39
C PRO A 3 -11.53 -12.74 27.02
N LYS A 4 -11.58 -14.01 26.59
CA LYS A 4 -11.14 -14.43 25.24
C LYS A 4 -11.91 -13.73 24.11
N ILE A 5 -13.19 -13.41 24.33
CA ILE A 5 -14.05 -12.76 23.33
C ILE A 5 -13.65 -11.29 23.15
N TYR A 6 -13.33 -10.58 24.24
CA TYR A 6 -12.88 -9.18 24.18
C TYR A 6 -11.55 -9.03 23.44
N THR A 7 -10.61 -9.94 23.68
CA THR A 7 -9.32 -9.95 22.98
C THR A 7 -9.52 -10.18 21.48
N SER A 8 -10.37 -11.13 21.09
CA SER A 8 -10.66 -11.41 19.67
C SER A 8 -11.29 -10.22 18.95
N ILE A 9 -12.27 -9.54 19.56
CA ILE A 9 -12.91 -8.35 18.98
C ILE A 9 -11.90 -7.20 18.82
N SER A 10 -11.03 -7.00 19.81
CA SER A 10 -10.01 -5.95 19.77
C SER A 10 -8.96 -6.20 18.68
N ILE A 11 -8.54 -7.46 18.50
CA ILE A 11 -7.61 -7.86 17.42
C ILE A 11 -8.27 -7.64 16.06
N LEU A 12 -9.54 -8.01 15.90
CA LEU A 12 -10.27 -7.83 14.65
C LEU A 12 -10.41 -6.34 14.29
N GLY A 13 -10.73 -5.49 15.27
CA GLY A 13 -10.82 -4.04 15.07
C GLY A 13 -9.47 -3.41 14.69
N ALA A 14 -8.39 -3.82 15.33
CA ALA A 14 -7.04 -3.37 15.00
C ALA A 14 -6.61 -3.82 13.59
N ALA A 15 -6.92 -5.06 13.19
CA ALA A 15 -6.64 -5.59 11.86
C ALA A 15 -7.41 -4.84 10.77
N CYS A 16 -8.68 -4.51 11.02
CA CYS A 16 -9.52 -3.76 10.10
C CYS A 16 -9.04 -2.31 9.93
N ALA A 17 -8.63 -1.65 11.02
CA ALA A 17 -8.03 -0.31 10.97
C ALA A 17 -6.68 -0.31 10.22
N ALA A 18 -5.85 -1.34 10.44
CA ALA A 18 -4.58 -1.50 9.72
C ALA A 18 -4.80 -1.73 8.23
N ALA A 19 -5.79 -2.54 7.83
CA ALA A 19 -6.14 -2.75 6.43
C ALA A 19 -6.56 -1.44 5.74
N GLY A 20 -7.43 -0.64 6.37
CA GLY A 20 -7.82 0.67 5.84
C GLY A 20 -6.64 1.64 5.68
N GLN A 21 -5.68 1.63 6.61
CA GLN A 21 -4.45 2.42 6.48
C GLN A 21 -3.53 1.91 5.37
N VAL A 22 -3.44 0.59 5.19
CA VAL A 22 -2.68 -0.05 4.10
C VAL A 22 -3.27 0.30 2.74
N GLY A 23 -4.60 0.30 2.58
CA GLY A 23 -5.27 0.74 1.36
C GLY A 23 -4.97 2.20 1.01
N ALA A 24 -5.06 3.11 1.99
CA ALA A 24 -4.72 4.52 1.80
C ALA A 24 -3.25 4.73 1.44
N ALA A 25 -2.33 3.98 2.07
CA ALA A 25 -0.90 4.02 1.75
C ALA A 25 -0.63 3.51 0.33
N ASN A 26 -1.21 2.37 -0.06
CA ASN A 26 -1.07 1.81 -1.41
C ASN A 26 -1.62 2.78 -2.46
N PHE A 27 -2.73 3.47 -2.19
CA PHE A 27 -3.27 4.48 -3.09
C PHE A 27 -2.35 5.71 -3.22
N ALA A 28 -1.80 6.21 -2.11
CA ALA A 28 -0.84 7.31 -2.16
C ALA A 28 0.41 6.95 -2.99
N TRP A 29 0.93 5.73 -2.80
CA TRP A 29 2.09 5.23 -3.53
C TRP A 29 1.82 4.98 -5.01
N SER A 30 0.61 4.54 -5.38
CA SER A 30 0.25 4.33 -6.80
C SER A 30 0.21 5.64 -7.59
N VAL A 31 -0.07 6.76 -6.91
CA VAL A 31 -0.07 8.11 -7.51
C VAL A 31 1.34 8.74 -7.51
N SER A 32 2.11 8.61 -6.42
CA SER A 32 3.42 9.25 -6.31
C SER A 32 4.52 8.54 -7.12
N ASN A 33 4.47 7.22 -7.22
CA ASN A 33 5.54 6.44 -7.87
C ASN A 33 5.69 6.74 -9.37
N PRO A 34 4.63 6.89 -10.19
CA PRO A 34 4.77 7.27 -11.59
C PRO A 34 5.52 8.59 -11.80
N LEU A 35 5.31 9.57 -10.92
CA LEU A 35 6.03 10.85 -10.96
C LEU A 35 7.52 10.67 -10.62
N LEU A 36 7.83 9.84 -9.62
CA LEU A 36 9.20 9.50 -9.24
C LEU A 36 9.91 8.69 -10.34
N VAL A 37 9.20 7.78 -11.02
CA VAL A 37 9.73 7.07 -12.20
C VAL A 37 10.07 8.07 -13.30
N ALA A 38 9.13 8.97 -13.64
CA ALA A 38 9.34 9.96 -14.69
C ALA A 38 10.50 10.92 -14.38
N HIS A 39 10.60 11.39 -13.13
CA HIS A 39 11.70 12.24 -12.67
C HIS A 39 13.05 11.52 -12.77
N ASN A 40 13.17 10.33 -12.15
CA ASN A 40 14.44 9.60 -12.12
C ASN A 40 14.86 9.12 -13.52
N TRP A 41 13.90 8.79 -14.38
CA TRP A 41 14.16 8.45 -15.77
C TRP A 41 14.77 9.62 -16.56
N ARG A 42 14.24 10.84 -16.36
CA ARG A 42 14.73 12.08 -16.98
C ARG A 42 16.08 12.51 -16.42
N SER A 43 16.30 12.31 -15.12
CA SER A 43 17.58 12.60 -14.45
C SER A 43 18.67 11.55 -14.71
N GLY A 44 18.43 10.56 -15.59
CA GLY A 44 19.40 9.53 -15.95
C GLY A 44 19.60 8.43 -14.90
N GLN A 45 18.86 8.47 -13.78
CA GLN A 45 18.94 7.52 -12.68
C GLN A 45 18.06 6.29 -12.96
N LYS A 46 18.50 5.45 -13.92
CA LYS A 46 17.71 4.32 -14.43
C LYS A 46 17.41 3.25 -13.39
N GLU A 47 18.35 2.98 -12.49
CA GLU A 47 18.16 1.98 -11.41
C GLU A 47 17.08 2.41 -10.43
N GLN A 48 17.08 3.69 -10.03
CA GLN A 48 16.04 4.22 -9.16
C GLN A 48 14.68 4.25 -9.86
N ALA A 49 14.63 4.63 -11.14
CA ALA A 49 13.40 4.57 -11.92
C ALA A 49 12.85 3.15 -12.01
N ALA A 50 13.70 2.13 -12.16
CA ALA A 50 13.30 0.71 -12.13
C ALA A 50 12.75 0.29 -10.76
N MET A 51 13.39 0.70 -9.67
CA MET A 51 12.94 0.43 -8.31
C MET A 51 11.55 1.04 -8.04
N PHE A 52 11.35 2.31 -8.40
CA PHE A 52 10.05 2.97 -8.25
C PHE A 52 8.95 2.39 -9.14
N SER A 53 9.29 1.83 -10.30
CA SER A 53 8.30 1.17 -11.16
C SER A 53 7.83 -0.17 -10.59
N ILE A 54 8.71 -0.93 -9.93
CA ILE A 54 8.31 -2.12 -9.16
C ILE A 54 7.36 -1.73 -8.01
N PHE A 55 7.69 -0.68 -7.25
CA PHE A 55 6.80 -0.20 -6.19
C PHE A 55 5.47 0.33 -6.70
N ALA A 56 5.43 0.96 -7.88
CA ALA A 56 4.18 1.39 -8.51
C ALA A 56 3.26 0.19 -8.79
N VAL A 57 3.82 -0.90 -9.33
CA VAL A 57 3.06 -2.13 -9.62
C VAL A 57 2.53 -2.76 -8.33
N LEU A 58 3.37 -2.88 -7.29
CA LEU A 58 2.95 -3.44 -6.00
C LEU A 58 1.85 -2.59 -5.34
N ALA A 59 1.96 -1.27 -5.42
CA ALA A 59 0.95 -0.36 -4.90
C ALA A 59 -0.40 -0.52 -5.64
N VAL A 60 -0.38 -0.63 -6.97
CA VAL A 60 -1.59 -0.88 -7.77
C VAL A 60 -2.22 -2.24 -7.43
N ILE A 61 -1.41 -3.29 -7.26
CA ILE A 61 -1.90 -4.61 -6.82
C ILE A 61 -2.53 -4.53 -5.43
N GLY A 62 -1.90 -3.79 -4.50
CA GLY A 62 -2.42 -3.57 -3.16
C GLY A 62 -3.76 -2.83 -3.17
N VAL A 63 -3.91 -1.80 -4.00
CA VAL A 63 -5.19 -1.10 -4.19
C VAL A 63 -6.24 -2.02 -4.81
N LEU A 64 -5.90 -2.77 -5.86
CA LEU A 64 -6.84 -3.71 -6.50
C LEU A 64 -7.34 -4.78 -5.53
N ARG A 65 -6.46 -5.28 -4.66
CA ARG A 65 -6.84 -6.22 -3.60
C ARG A 65 -7.89 -5.62 -2.65
N GLU A 66 -7.69 -4.39 -2.19
CA GLU A 66 -8.63 -3.69 -1.28
C GLU A 66 -9.96 -3.32 -1.96
N VAL A 67 -9.99 -3.17 -3.29
CA VAL A 67 -11.23 -2.89 -4.03
C VAL A 67 -12.02 -4.18 -4.33
N LEU A 68 -11.32 -5.30 -4.57
CA LEU A 68 -11.93 -6.54 -5.02
C LEU A 68 -12.34 -7.50 -3.88
N PHE A 69 -11.81 -7.34 -2.68
CA PHE A 69 -12.01 -8.22 -1.52
C PHE A 69 -12.34 -7.43 -0.26
#